data_AF-A0A2G9TMP2-F1
#
_entry.id   AF-A0A2G9TMP2-F1
#
_cell.length_a   1.000
_cell.length_b   1.000
_cell.length_c   1.000
_cell.angle_alpha   90.00
_cell.angle_beta   90.00
_cell.angle_gamma   90.00
#
_symmetry.space_group_name_H-M   'P 1'
#
loop_
_entity.id
_entity.type
_entity.pdbx_description
1 polymer ?
#
loop_
_entity_poly.entity_id
_entity_poly.type
_entity_poly.pdbx_seq_one_letter_code
_entity_poly.pdbx_strand_id
1 'polypeptide(L)'
;MDRIKEVFNSNMVNFRKKLSGYKDKILEKLHLSKEQRRELVERLKMLKRKTIDKVLPTGDSIDEINILSKIAGALFQGDMVLSKSEPLLTRLATLGFFHTHSRYDRDQFITVDEQNIKPDWLDQFTRETISTNNNYGLTYDYGSLMHYRATSASGNKKPTMVPKDVMFTETLGSPFISYYDLLMINTHYNCTDACKGKNTPCQNNGFAHPRDCSKCICPSGYGGQYCEKRPPGCGAELEATKEWKPLVDDLGDRNAGLTPREDFMKCNYWIKAPAGKKIEVKFVDFPDGIAVDGCTYAGVEIKTHSDQRRTGYRHKINYDYELFCSKEDANTVLKSLSSLVPVITYNRIYATVTKLEYRYV
;
A
#
# COMPACT_ATOMS: atom_id res chain seq x y z
N MET A 1 38.54 29.20 5.42
CA MET A 1 38.00 28.50 4.22
C MET A 1 37.41 29.46 3.17
N ASP A 2 37.53 30.77 3.36
CA ASP A 2 36.40 31.65 2.98
C ASP A 2 36.53 32.25 1.57
N ARG A 3 37.75 32.36 1.04
CA ARG A 3 38.02 32.60 -0.39
C ARG A 3 37.33 31.58 -1.30
N ILE A 4 37.14 30.33 -0.85
CA ILE A 4 36.43 29.30 -1.64
C ILE A 4 34.92 29.62 -1.69
N LYS A 5 34.33 30.11 -0.60
CA LYS A 5 32.92 30.51 -0.55
C LYS A 5 32.65 31.73 -1.44
N GLU A 6 33.56 32.69 -1.50
CA GLU A 6 33.47 33.85 -2.41
C GLU A 6 33.51 33.43 -3.89
N VAL A 7 34.40 32.51 -4.26
CA VAL A 7 34.50 31.98 -5.64
C VAL A 7 33.26 31.18 -6.05
N PHE A 8 32.67 30.42 -5.13
CA PHE A 8 31.40 29.73 -5.41
C PHE A 8 30.21 30.70 -5.54
N ASN A 9 30.07 31.68 -4.64
CA ASN A 9 28.98 32.65 -4.69
C ASN A 9 29.04 33.54 -5.95
N SER A 10 30.23 34.05 -6.30
CA SER A 10 30.41 34.88 -7.51
C SER A 10 30.08 34.13 -8.81
N ASN A 11 30.49 32.87 -8.92
CA ASN A 11 30.10 32.01 -10.04
C ASN A 11 28.57 31.75 -10.08
N MET A 12 27.94 31.47 -8.94
CA MET A 12 26.49 31.24 -8.87
C MET A 12 25.67 32.51 -9.21
N VAL A 13 26.14 33.70 -8.84
CA VAL A 13 25.53 34.98 -9.23
C VAL A 13 25.67 35.23 -10.74
N ASN A 14 26.84 34.95 -11.31
CA ASN A 14 27.05 35.05 -12.77
C ASN A 14 26.20 34.04 -13.56
N PHE A 15 26.02 32.83 -13.04
CA PHE A 15 25.11 31.83 -13.62
C PHE A 15 23.65 32.30 -13.59
N ARG A 16 23.17 32.85 -12.46
CA ARG A 16 21.82 33.44 -12.36
C ARG A 16 21.62 34.62 -13.33
N LYS A 17 22.61 35.49 -13.50
CA LYS A 17 22.56 36.57 -14.52
C LYS A 17 22.50 36.05 -15.96
N LYS A 18 23.21 34.96 -16.28
CA LYS A 18 23.04 34.29 -17.59
C LYS A 18 21.61 33.76 -17.75
N LEU A 19 21.06 33.08 -16.73
CA LEU A 19 19.72 32.51 -16.77
C LEU A 19 18.62 33.56 -17.00
N SER A 20 18.68 34.72 -16.33
CA SER A 20 17.71 35.80 -16.57
C SER A 20 17.77 36.31 -18.01
N GLY A 21 18.97 36.45 -18.59
CA GLY A 21 19.14 36.84 -20.00
C GLY A 21 18.62 35.84 -21.04
N TYR A 22 18.27 34.61 -20.64
CA TYR A 22 17.51 33.67 -21.47
C TYR A 22 16.00 33.78 -21.26
N LYS A 23 15.52 34.08 -20.04
CA LYS A 23 14.08 34.27 -19.75
C LYS A 23 13.45 35.31 -20.67
N ASP A 24 14.11 36.45 -20.83
CA ASP A 24 13.55 37.56 -21.61
C ASP A 24 13.53 37.23 -23.11
N LYS A 25 14.56 36.52 -23.62
CA LYS A 25 14.60 35.99 -25.01
C LYS A 25 13.60 34.88 -25.28
N ILE A 26 13.16 34.16 -24.24
CA ILE A 26 12.07 33.16 -24.35
C ILE A 26 10.72 33.89 -24.38
N LEU A 27 10.51 34.90 -23.54
CA LEU A 27 9.30 35.73 -23.54
C LEU A 27 9.13 36.45 -24.89
N GLU A 28 10.19 37.02 -25.44
CA GLU A 28 10.21 37.66 -26.78
C GLU A 28 9.76 36.68 -27.88
N LYS A 29 10.17 35.40 -27.81
CA LYS A 29 9.73 34.34 -28.74
C LYS A 29 8.32 33.80 -28.48
N LEU A 30 7.71 34.09 -27.34
CA LEU A 30 6.32 33.71 -27.01
C LEU A 30 5.29 34.78 -27.40
N HIS A 31 5.73 35.93 -27.93
CA HIS A 31 4.83 36.94 -28.47
C HIS A 31 4.23 36.51 -29.82
N LEU A 32 3.00 35.96 -29.77
CA LEU A 32 2.17 35.70 -30.96
C LEU A 32 2.02 36.96 -31.83
N SER A 33 2.16 36.79 -33.15
CA SER A 33 1.97 37.87 -34.14
C SER A 33 0.53 38.42 -34.15
N LYS A 34 0.29 39.54 -34.84
CA LYS A 34 -1.08 40.09 -35.00
C LYS A 34 -1.99 39.13 -35.75
N GLU A 35 -1.45 38.37 -36.69
CA GLU A 35 -2.12 37.35 -37.50
C GLU A 35 -2.46 36.14 -36.62
N GLN A 36 -1.48 35.62 -35.88
CA GLN A 36 -1.68 34.50 -34.96
C GLN A 36 -2.69 34.84 -33.84
N ARG A 37 -2.67 36.07 -33.31
CA ARG A 37 -3.69 36.54 -32.36
C ARG A 37 -5.08 36.62 -33.00
N ARG A 38 -5.20 37.08 -34.25
CA ARG A 38 -6.47 37.10 -34.98
C ARG A 38 -7.01 35.70 -35.20
N GLU A 39 -6.18 34.78 -35.68
CA GLU A 39 -6.58 33.39 -35.91
C GLU A 39 -7.02 32.69 -34.60
N LEU A 40 -6.28 32.90 -33.51
CA LEU A 40 -6.66 32.40 -32.19
C LEU A 40 -8.01 32.98 -31.72
N VAL A 41 -8.26 34.28 -31.94
CA VAL A 41 -9.54 34.91 -31.60
C VAL A 41 -10.70 34.34 -32.42
N GLU A 42 -10.53 34.10 -33.73
CA GLU A 42 -11.57 33.46 -34.55
C GLU A 42 -11.83 32.01 -34.12
N ARG A 43 -10.77 31.22 -33.86
CA ARG A 43 -10.89 29.85 -33.32
C ARG A 43 -11.61 29.82 -31.97
N LEU A 44 -11.39 30.82 -31.11
CA LEU A 44 -12.08 30.95 -29.80
C LEU A 44 -13.57 31.29 -29.93
N LYS A 45 -14.05 31.90 -31.02
CA LYS A 45 -15.49 32.14 -31.26
C LYS A 45 -16.28 30.87 -31.51
N MET A 46 -15.64 29.80 -32.00
CA MET A 46 -16.27 28.50 -32.23
C MET A 46 -16.63 27.77 -30.92
N LEU A 47 -16.03 28.16 -29.80
CA LEU A 47 -16.33 27.58 -28.48
C LEU A 47 -17.59 28.23 -27.90
N LYS A 48 -18.73 27.52 -27.99
CA LYS A 48 -19.95 27.90 -27.26
C LYS A 48 -19.66 27.94 -25.75
N ARG A 49 -19.61 29.15 -25.17
CA ARG A 49 -19.61 29.33 -23.72
C ARG A 49 -20.93 28.80 -23.17
N LYS A 50 -20.86 27.79 -22.29
CA LYS A 50 -21.98 27.37 -21.45
C LYS A 50 -22.09 28.36 -20.29
N THR A 51 -23.02 29.30 -20.36
CA THR A 51 -23.44 30.09 -19.19
C THR A 51 -24.04 29.14 -18.15
N ILE A 52 -23.67 29.33 -16.89
CA ILE A 52 -24.31 28.69 -15.74
C ILE A 52 -24.58 29.84 -14.76
N ASP A 53 -25.82 30.30 -14.74
CA ASP A 53 -26.24 31.42 -13.90
C ASP A 53 -26.50 30.95 -12.45
N LYS A 54 -26.19 31.78 -11.44
CA LYS A 54 -26.26 31.36 -10.03
C LYS A 54 -27.69 31.01 -9.61
N VAL A 55 -27.85 29.91 -8.85
CA VAL A 55 -29.15 29.25 -8.61
C VAL A 55 -29.86 29.70 -7.32
N LEU A 56 -29.12 30.07 -6.25
CA LEU A 56 -29.72 30.51 -4.97
C LEU A 56 -28.88 31.62 -4.28
N PRO A 57 -29.50 32.45 -3.40
CA PRO A 57 -28.86 33.64 -2.82
C PRO A 57 -28.14 33.40 -1.47
N THR A 58 -27.83 32.16 -1.09
CA THR A 58 -27.42 31.79 0.29
C THR A 58 -26.07 31.06 0.40
N GLY A 59 -25.16 31.26 -0.55
CA GLY A 59 -23.78 30.75 -0.45
C GLY A 59 -23.12 30.48 -1.78
N ASP A 60 -21.87 30.91 -1.92
CA ASP A 60 -20.99 30.62 -3.05
C ASP A 60 -20.43 29.19 -2.95
N SER A 61 -19.82 28.68 -4.04
CA SER A 61 -19.41 27.26 -4.07
C SER A 61 -18.28 26.95 -3.09
N ILE A 62 -18.11 25.65 -2.80
CA ILE A 62 -17.02 25.15 -1.94
C ILE A 62 -15.65 25.58 -2.49
N ASP A 63 -15.52 25.76 -3.81
CA ASP A 63 -14.33 26.27 -4.49
C ASP A 63 -14.02 27.72 -4.12
N GLU A 64 -15.02 28.62 -4.12
CA GLU A 64 -14.82 30.02 -3.77
C GLU A 64 -14.35 30.15 -2.30
N ILE A 65 -14.87 29.31 -1.39
CA ILE A 65 -14.40 29.21 0.00
C ILE A 65 -12.94 28.70 0.06
N ASN A 66 -12.64 27.59 -0.62
CA ASN A 66 -11.30 26.97 -0.62
C ASN A 66 -10.21 27.87 -1.22
N ILE A 67 -10.58 28.69 -2.22
CA ILE A 67 -9.71 29.68 -2.86
C ILE A 67 -9.48 30.88 -1.92
N LEU A 68 -10.54 31.45 -1.34
CA LEU A 68 -10.44 32.62 -0.44
C LEU A 68 -9.63 32.31 0.82
N SER A 69 -9.80 31.12 1.41
CA SER A 69 -9.01 30.67 2.57
C SER A 69 -7.60 30.17 2.20
N LYS A 70 -7.22 30.16 0.92
CA LYS A 70 -5.93 29.68 0.38
C LYS A 70 -5.64 28.19 0.65
N ILE A 71 -6.66 27.38 0.97
CA ILE A 71 -6.52 25.95 1.30
C ILE A 71 -6.49 25.09 0.01
N ALA A 72 -6.92 25.63 -1.12
CA ALA A 72 -6.91 24.94 -2.42
C ALA A 72 -5.54 24.34 -2.84
N GLY A 73 -4.41 24.86 -2.32
CA GLY A 73 -3.08 24.27 -2.55
C GLY A 73 -2.74 23.03 -1.71
N ALA A 74 -3.54 22.72 -0.68
CA ALA A 74 -3.41 21.53 0.17
C ALA A 74 -4.45 20.45 -0.16
N LEU A 75 -5.46 20.77 -0.97
CA LEU A 75 -6.47 19.84 -1.47
C LEU A 75 -5.94 19.05 -2.66
N PHE A 76 -5.00 18.14 -2.41
CA PHE A 76 -4.66 17.10 -3.37
C PHE A 76 -5.78 16.07 -3.43
N GLN A 77 -6.05 15.54 -4.64
CA GLN A 77 -7.14 14.60 -4.97
C GLN A 77 -8.54 15.26 -4.92
N GLY A 78 -8.99 15.70 -6.10
CA GLY A 78 -10.29 16.37 -6.29
C GLY A 78 -11.49 15.42 -6.30
N ASP A 79 -12.67 15.99 -6.54
CA ASP A 79 -13.99 15.38 -6.36
C ASP A 79 -14.13 13.98 -6.96
N MET A 80 -14.04 12.95 -6.10
CA MET A 80 -14.23 11.56 -6.48
C MET A 80 -15.50 11.01 -5.84
N VAL A 81 -16.49 10.73 -6.67
CA VAL A 81 -17.80 10.18 -6.25
C VAL A 81 -17.62 8.69 -5.93
N LEU A 82 -17.14 8.39 -4.71
CA LEU A 82 -16.73 7.07 -4.20
C LEU A 82 -17.57 5.89 -4.74
N SER A 83 -17.20 5.40 -5.91
CA SER A 83 -18.02 4.48 -6.70
C SER A 83 -17.57 3.04 -6.49
N LYS A 84 -18.49 2.08 -6.65
CA LYS A 84 -18.13 0.65 -6.56
C LYS A 84 -17.09 0.21 -7.61
N SER A 85 -16.98 0.97 -8.70
CA SER A 85 -16.04 0.82 -9.82
C SER A 85 -14.63 1.36 -9.56
N GLU A 86 -14.43 2.25 -8.58
CA GLU A 86 -13.08 2.77 -8.29
C GLU A 86 -12.19 1.74 -7.58
N PRO A 87 -10.88 1.70 -7.85
CA PRO A 87 -9.94 0.92 -7.06
C PRO A 87 -9.98 1.29 -5.57
N LEU A 88 -9.88 0.28 -4.70
CA LEU A 88 -9.95 0.45 -3.24
C LEU A 88 -8.83 1.37 -2.71
N LEU A 89 -7.67 1.37 -3.37
CA LEU A 89 -6.56 2.30 -3.14
C LEU A 89 -7.02 3.76 -3.23
N THR A 90 -7.68 4.11 -4.33
CA THR A 90 -8.09 5.49 -4.61
C THR A 90 -9.12 5.97 -3.59
N ARG A 91 -10.03 5.10 -3.16
CA ARG A 91 -11.04 5.44 -2.13
C ARG A 91 -10.40 5.73 -0.77
N LEU A 92 -9.39 4.95 -0.35
CA LEU A 92 -8.64 5.25 0.87
C LEU A 92 -7.92 6.60 0.76
N ALA A 93 -7.30 6.87 -0.39
CA ALA A 93 -6.59 8.11 -0.65
C ALA A 93 -7.51 9.34 -0.57
N THR A 94 -8.68 9.31 -1.22
CA THR A 94 -9.73 10.35 -1.11
C THR A 94 -10.26 10.54 0.31
N LEU A 95 -10.15 9.53 1.17
CA LEU A 95 -10.52 9.57 2.59
C LEU A 95 -9.35 10.04 3.50
N GLY A 96 -8.40 10.79 2.94
CA GLY A 96 -7.33 11.49 3.68
C GLY A 96 -6.06 10.67 3.93
N PHE A 97 -5.88 9.53 3.26
CA PHE A 97 -4.72 8.65 3.49
C PHE A 97 -3.60 8.90 2.48
N PHE A 98 -2.44 9.32 2.98
CA PHE A 98 -1.19 9.31 2.24
C PHE A 98 -0.68 7.88 2.00
N HIS A 99 0.21 7.73 1.02
CA HIS A 99 0.88 6.45 0.79
C HIS A 99 1.77 6.05 1.97
N THR A 100 1.84 4.75 2.26
CA THR A 100 2.50 4.23 3.48
C THR A 100 4.01 4.51 3.50
N HIS A 101 4.65 4.56 2.32
CA HIS A 101 6.07 4.95 2.18
C HIS A 101 6.34 6.45 2.35
N SER A 102 5.30 7.28 2.46
CA SER A 102 5.39 8.70 2.79
C SER A 102 5.19 8.98 4.29
N ARG A 103 4.94 7.98 5.16
CA ARG A 103 4.84 8.21 6.62
C ARG A 103 6.06 8.95 7.18
N TYR A 104 5.87 9.80 8.19
CA TYR A 104 6.96 10.56 8.80
C TYR A 104 8.05 9.64 9.42
N ASP A 105 7.68 8.43 9.82
CA ASP A 105 8.54 7.41 10.43
C ASP A 105 9.12 6.38 9.44
N ARG A 106 8.80 6.48 8.14
CA ARG A 106 9.07 5.42 7.14
C ARG A 106 10.54 4.98 7.04
N ASP A 107 11.51 5.87 7.28
CA ASP A 107 12.95 5.52 7.22
C ASP A 107 13.41 4.56 8.33
N GLN A 108 12.58 4.33 9.36
CA GLN A 108 12.78 3.26 10.34
C GLN A 108 12.43 1.88 9.79
N PHE A 109 11.67 1.81 8.70
CA PHE A 109 11.05 0.58 8.17
C PHE A 109 11.47 0.26 6.73
N ILE A 110 11.73 1.28 5.90
CA ILE A 110 12.27 1.12 4.55
C ILE A 110 13.50 2.02 4.34
N THR A 111 14.24 1.73 3.28
CA THR A 111 15.24 2.62 2.68
C THR A 111 14.72 3.02 1.30
N VAL A 112 14.76 4.30 0.96
CA VAL A 112 14.44 4.77 -0.40
C VAL A 112 15.75 5.02 -1.15
N ASP A 113 15.87 4.49 -2.37
CA ASP A 113 17.00 4.73 -3.26
C ASP A 113 16.60 5.69 -4.39
N GLU A 114 16.86 6.97 -4.15
CA GLU A 114 16.60 8.07 -5.10
C GLU A 114 17.37 7.93 -6.42
N GLN A 115 18.46 7.13 -6.47
CA GLN A 115 19.19 6.88 -7.71
C GLN A 115 18.45 5.92 -8.65
N ASN A 116 17.51 5.13 -8.11
CA ASN A 116 16.69 4.22 -8.89
C ASN A 116 15.36 4.86 -9.31
N ILE A 117 14.94 5.98 -8.69
CA ILE A 117 13.68 6.67 -8.99
C ILE A 117 13.80 7.54 -10.25
N LYS A 118 12.74 7.59 -11.07
CA LYS A 118 12.65 8.54 -12.21
C LYS A 118 12.67 9.99 -11.69
N PRO A 119 13.47 10.92 -12.27
CA PRO A 119 13.55 12.29 -11.79
C PRO A 119 12.18 13.00 -11.63
N ASP A 120 11.27 12.79 -12.57
CA ASP A 120 9.91 13.37 -12.58
C ASP A 120 8.94 12.71 -11.58
N TRP A 121 9.42 11.84 -10.68
CA TRP A 121 8.65 11.12 -9.66
C TRP A 121 9.23 11.24 -8.24
N LEU A 122 10.34 11.97 -8.04
CA LEU A 122 11.01 12.08 -6.74
C LEU A 122 10.12 12.72 -5.66
N ASP A 123 9.25 13.64 -6.06
CA ASP A 123 8.24 14.27 -5.21
C ASP A 123 7.27 13.25 -4.59
N GLN A 124 6.91 12.19 -5.32
CA GLN A 124 6.02 11.11 -4.86
C GLN A 124 6.64 10.21 -3.75
N PHE A 125 7.92 10.42 -3.41
CA PHE A 125 8.62 9.74 -2.31
C PHE A 125 8.97 10.69 -1.15
N THR A 126 8.51 11.94 -1.21
CA THR A 126 8.56 12.90 -0.10
C THR A 126 7.92 12.28 1.15
N ARG A 127 8.53 12.50 2.32
CA ARG A 127 7.93 12.14 3.60
C ARG A 127 7.01 13.25 4.08
N GLU A 128 5.88 12.83 4.61
CA GLU A 128 5.02 13.65 5.45
C GLU A 128 5.70 14.05 6.77
N THR A 129 5.10 15.03 7.43
CA THR A 129 5.50 15.53 8.74
C THR A 129 4.63 14.95 9.84
N ILE A 130 5.07 15.01 11.11
CA ILE A 130 4.23 14.65 12.27
C ILE A 130 2.96 15.53 12.35
N SER A 131 3.01 16.74 11.77
CA SER A 131 1.86 17.65 11.65
C SER A 131 0.88 17.31 10.52
N THR A 132 1.28 16.51 9.52
CA THR A 132 0.44 16.15 8.36
C THR A 132 0.07 14.66 8.29
N ASN A 133 0.83 13.78 8.95
CA ASN A 133 0.58 12.34 9.02
C ASN A 133 0.48 11.86 10.47
N ASN A 134 -0.67 11.27 10.83
CA ASN A 134 -0.89 10.60 12.11
C ASN A 134 -1.03 9.09 11.89
N ASN A 135 -0.26 8.30 12.66
CA ASN A 135 -0.22 6.84 12.56
C ASN A 135 -1.06 6.13 13.63
N TYR A 136 -1.81 6.85 14.47
CA TYR A 136 -2.74 6.30 15.48
C TYR A 136 -2.12 5.29 16.46
N GLY A 137 -0.83 5.42 16.75
CA GLY A 137 -0.06 4.47 17.57
C GLY A 137 0.25 3.13 16.87
N LEU A 138 -0.09 2.98 15.59
CA LEU A 138 0.19 1.79 14.80
C LEU A 138 1.55 1.91 14.11
N THR A 139 2.37 0.88 14.32
CA THR A 139 3.64 0.71 13.61
C THR A 139 3.42 0.49 12.11
N TYR A 140 4.50 0.35 11.35
CA TYR A 140 4.45 0.17 9.90
C TYR A 140 3.82 -1.17 9.50
N ASP A 141 2.98 -1.14 8.47
CA ASP A 141 2.43 -2.33 7.82
C ASP A 141 2.83 -2.32 6.35
N TYR A 142 3.83 -3.13 6.03
CA TYR A 142 4.38 -3.30 4.69
C TYR A 142 3.31 -3.72 3.65
N GLY A 143 2.26 -4.41 4.09
CA GLY A 143 1.18 -4.89 3.24
C GLY A 143 -0.13 -4.09 3.30
N SER A 144 -0.07 -2.88 3.83
CA SER A 144 -1.08 -1.84 3.60
C SER A 144 -1.34 -1.67 2.10
N LEU A 145 -2.61 -1.55 1.71
CA LEU A 145 -2.99 -1.27 0.32
C LEU A 145 -2.44 0.07 -0.18
N MET A 146 -2.19 1.00 0.74
CA MET A 146 -1.62 2.32 0.47
C MET A 146 -0.10 2.28 0.21
N HIS A 147 0.59 1.14 0.39
CA HIS A 147 2.02 1.01 0.17
C HIS A 147 2.36 0.76 -1.31
N TYR A 148 3.28 1.54 -1.87
CA TYR A 148 3.85 1.28 -3.20
C TYR A 148 4.62 -0.06 -3.28
N ARG A 149 4.73 -0.59 -4.50
CA ARG A 149 5.53 -1.76 -4.89
C ARG A 149 7.04 -1.49 -4.72
N ALA A 150 7.85 -2.53 -4.54
CA ALA A 150 9.30 -2.38 -4.32
C ALA A 150 10.01 -1.66 -5.48
N THR A 151 9.53 -1.88 -6.72
CA THR A 151 10.03 -1.27 -7.96
C THR A 151 9.22 -0.06 -8.45
N SER A 152 8.28 0.46 -7.65
CA SER A 152 7.44 1.63 -8.01
C SER A 152 8.28 2.82 -8.50
N ALA A 153 7.87 3.43 -9.62
CA ALA A 153 8.54 4.55 -10.27
C ALA A 153 10.03 4.32 -10.65
N SER A 154 10.52 3.07 -10.68
CA SER A 154 11.91 2.77 -11.04
C SER A 154 12.26 3.19 -12.47
N GLY A 155 13.36 3.94 -12.63
CA GLY A 155 13.93 4.35 -13.91
C GLY A 155 14.89 3.32 -14.52
N ASN A 156 15.43 2.41 -13.69
CA ASN A 156 16.47 1.45 -14.08
C ASN A 156 16.12 -0.02 -13.79
N LYS A 157 14.86 -0.30 -13.44
CA LYS A 157 14.30 -1.61 -13.02
C LYS A 157 14.80 -2.15 -11.67
N LYS A 158 15.67 -1.44 -10.95
CA LYS A 158 16.04 -1.80 -9.58
C LYS A 158 14.99 -1.33 -8.57
N PRO A 159 14.89 -1.94 -7.37
CA PRO A 159 14.01 -1.46 -6.31
C PRO A 159 14.27 0.01 -5.97
N THR A 160 13.20 0.79 -5.87
CA THR A 160 13.24 2.17 -5.35
C THR A 160 13.05 2.20 -3.84
N MET A 161 12.52 1.12 -3.27
CA MET A 161 12.36 0.94 -1.83
C MET A 161 12.82 -0.46 -1.40
N VAL A 162 13.56 -0.53 -0.30
CA VAL A 162 14.03 -1.78 0.32
C VAL A 162 13.69 -1.79 1.81
N PRO A 163 12.83 -2.71 2.30
CA PRO A 163 12.56 -2.85 3.74
C PRO A 163 13.82 -3.10 4.57
N LYS A 164 13.86 -2.55 5.80
CA LYS A 164 14.95 -2.84 6.76
C LYS A 164 14.91 -4.32 7.18
N ASP A 165 13.70 -4.86 7.31
CA ASP A 165 13.44 -6.29 7.39
C ASP A 165 13.09 -6.80 5.98
N VAL A 166 14.13 -7.19 5.23
CA VAL A 166 14.06 -7.59 3.81
C VAL A 166 13.06 -8.72 3.53
N MET A 167 12.67 -9.45 4.57
CA MET A 167 11.67 -10.52 4.57
C MET A 167 10.27 -10.04 4.13
N PHE A 168 10.04 -8.71 4.10
CA PHE A 168 8.80 -8.05 3.67
C PHE A 168 8.82 -7.48 2.23
N THR A 169 9.85 -7.71 1.42
CA THR A 169 10.02 -7.04 0.11
C THR A 169 8.80 -7.19 -0.82
N GLU A 170 8.20 -8.38 -0.94
CA GLU A 170 6.95 -8.62 -1.71
C GLU A 170 5.68 -8.58 -0.87
N THR A 171 5.79 -8.10 0.36
CA THR A 171 4.63 -7.66 1.12
C THR A 171 4.25 -6.23 0.70
N LEU A 172 5.22 -5.44 0.21
CA LEU A 172 5.01 -4.15 -0.45
C LEU A 172 4.06 -4.28 -1.65
N GLY A 173 3.28 -3.23 -1.96
CA GLY A 173 2.38 -3.25 -3.12
C GLY A 173 1.19 -4.22 -3.02
N SER A 174 0.91 -4.71 -1.81
CA SER A 174 -0.18 -5.62 -1.46
C SER A 174 -1.52 -5.25 -2.14
N PRO A 175 -2.21 -6.21 -2.79
CA PRO A 175 -3.49 -5.96 -3.46
C PRO A 175 -4.69 -6.00 -2.48
N PHE A 176 -4.43 -6.12 -1.18
CA PHE A 176 -5.44 -6.30 -0.14
C PHE A 176 -5.48 -5.10 0.80
N ILE A 177 -6.68 -4.62 1.13
CA ILE A 177 -6.88 -3.77 2.32
C ILE A 177 -6.38 -4.55 3.54
N SER A 178 -5.41 -4.00 4.26
CA SER A 178 -4.89 -4.59 5.48
C SER A 178 -5.78 -4.30 6.69
N TYR A 179 -5.57 -5.01 7.79
CA TYR A 179 -6.26 -4.71 9.04
C TYR A 179 -5.85 -3.36 9.63
N TYR A 180 -4.64 -2.87 9.35
CA TYR A 180 -4.21 -1.53 9.76
C TYR A 180 -4.89 -0.46 8.91
N ASP A 181 -5.06 -0.66 7.60
CA ASP A 181 -5.86 0.26 6.78
C ASP A 181 -7.29 0.42 7.35
N LEU A 182 -7.94 -0.72 7.68
CA LEU A 182 -9.26 -0.73 8.32
C LEU A 182 -9.28 -0.07 9.71
N LEU A 183 -8.29 -0.37 10.57
CA LEU A 183 -8.25 0.19 11.91
C LEU A 183 -7.94 1.70 11.90
N MET A 184 -7.02 2.16 11.05
CA MET A 184 -6.70 3.58 10.92
C MET A 184 -7.90 4.38 10.41
N ILE A 185 -8.60 3.95 9.35
CA ILE A 185 -9.75 4.70 8.84
C ILE A 185 -10.92 4.73 9.82
N ASN A 186 -11.18 3.63 10.54
CA ASN A 186 -12.21 3.59 11.58
C ASN A 186 -11.83 4.40 12.84
N THR A 187 -10.54 4.63 13.08
CA THR A 187 -10.06 5.51 14.16
C THR A 187 -10.13 6.99 13.72
N HIS A 188 -9.69 7.30 12.50
CA HIS A 188 -9.66 8.67 11.94
C HIS A 188 -11.04 9.32 11.89
N TYR A 189 -12.06 8.57 11.45
CA TYR A 189 -13.46 9.02 11.39
C TYR A 189 -14.28 8.66 12.64
N ASN A 190 -13.64 8.34 13.77
CA ASN A 190 -14.28 7.95 15.03
C ASN A 190 -15.33 6.83 14.91
N CYS A 191 -15.31 6.00 13.86
CA CYS A 191 -16.30 4.95 13.64
C CYS A 191 -16.30 3.90 14.77
N THR A 192 -15.16 3.67 15.42
CA THR A 192 -15.07 2.84 16.63
C THR A 192 -15.96 3.34 17.79
N ASP A 193 -16.27 4.64 17.82
CA ASP A 193 -17.04 5.25 18.90
C ASP A 193 -18.52 4.88 18.87
N ALA A 194 -19.05 4.44 17.72
CA ALA A 194 -20.41 3.91 17.60
C ALA A 194 -20.67 2.69 18.49
N CYS A 195 -19.61 2.00 18.92
CA CYS A 195 -19.68 0.86 19.84
C CYS A 195 -19.17 1.16 21.27
N LYS A 196 -18.91 2.44 21.62
CA LYS A 196 -18.59 2.80 23.02
C LYS A 196 -19.73 2.37 23.95
N GLY A 197 -19.38 1.71 25.06
CA GLY A 197 -20.34 1.11 26.00
C GLY A 197 -20.89 -0.26 25.58
N LYS A 198 -20.52 -0.80 24.41
CA LYS A 198 -20.76 -2.21 24.06
C LYS A 198 -19.50 -3.02 24.38
N ASN A 199 -19.59 -3.92 25.37
CA ASN A 199 -18.48 -4.79 25.75
C ASN A 199 -18.36 -5.99 24.79
N THR A 200 -18.10 -5.74 23.51
CA THR A 200 -17.97 -6.76 22.46
C THR A 200 -16.64 -7.51 22.64
N PRO A 201 -16.63 -8.82 22.94
CA PRO A 201 -15.44 -9.53 23.43
C PRO A 201 -14.48 -9.96 22.30
N CYS A 202 -14.00 -9.00 21.51
CA CYS A 202 -13.11 -9.25 20.37
C CYS A 202 -11.77 -9.86 20.81
N GLN A 203 -11.50 -11.08 20.33
CA GLN A 203 -10.25 -11.81 20.54
C GLN A 203 -9.23 -11.45 19.45
N ASN A 204 -7.99 -11.93 19.59
CA ASN A 204 -6.90 -11.76 18.61
C ASN A 204 -6.72 -10.30 18.14
N ASN A 205 -6.95 -9.36 19.06
CA ASN A 205 -6.88 -7.91 18.87
C ASN A 205 -7.78 -7.36 17.74
N GLY A 206 -8.90 -8.03 17.47
CA GLY A 206 -10.05 -7.52 16.70
C GLY A 206 -10.69 -6.25 17.30
N PHE A 207 -11.46 -5.48 16.52
CA PHE A 207 -12.24 -4.34 17.02
C PHE A 207 -13.73 -4.48 16.69
N ALA A 208 -14.62 -3.89 17.50
CA ALA A 208 -16.07 -4.00 17.29
C ALA A 208 -16.49 -3.38 15.96
N HIS A 209 -17.32 -4.08 15.17
CA HIS A 209 -17.73 -3.63 13.85
C HIS A 209 -18.67 -2.41 13.97
N PRO A 210 -18.34 -1.24 13.39
CA PRO A 210 -18.93 0.06 13.74
C PRO A 210 -20.42 0.19 13.39
N ARG A 211 -20.92 -0.64 12.45
CA ARG A 211 -22.34 -0.67 12.04
C ARG A 211 -23.10 -1.87 12.63
N ASP A 212 -22.44 -2.69 13.45
CA ASP A 212 -23.01 -3.87 14.09
C ASP A 212 -22.09 -4.31 15.25
N CYS A 213 -22.29 -3.71 16.42
CA CYS A 213 -21.47 -3.98 17.60
C CYS A 213 -21.66 -5.38 18.20
N SER A 214 -22.50 -6.26 17.61
CA SER A 214 -22.62 -7.66 18.03
C SER A 214 -21.43 -8.52 17.57
N LYS A 215 -20.63 -8.03 16.61
CA LYS A 215 -19.50 -8.74 16.01
C LYS A 215 -18.26 -7.85 15.87
N CYS A 216 -17.14 -8.46 15.52
CA CYS A 216 -15.85 -7.80 15.35
C CYS A 216 -15.40 -7.76 13.88
N ILE A 217 -14.58 -6.76 13.54
CA ILE A 217 -13.67 -6.79 12.38
C ILE A 217 -12.39 -7.47 12.86
N CYS A 218 -11.90 -8.43 12.07
CA CYS A 218 -10.82 -9.33 12.45
C CYS A 218 -9.57 -9.15 11.59
N PRO A 219 -8.36 -9.36 12.14
CA PRO A 219 -7.15 -9.43 11.34
C PRO A 219 -7.20 -10.52 10.28
N SER A 220 -6.47 -10.30 9.17
CA SER A 220 -6.29 -11.33 8.13
C SER A 220 -5.76 -12.62 8.75
N GLY A 221 -6.44 -13.74 8.48
CA GLY A 221 -6.19 -15.04 9.11
C GLY A 221 -7.06 -15.37 10.34
N TYR A 222 -7.95 -14.48 10.79
CA TYR A 222 -8.87 -14.69 11.92
C TYR A 222 -10.32 -14.40 11.53
N GLY A 223 -11.27 -15.09 12.16
CA GLY A 223 -12.70 -14.99 11.88
C GLY A 223 -13.56 -15.57 13.00
N GLY A 224 -14.83 -15.86 12.72
CA GLY A 224 -15.84 -16.02 13.77
C GLY A 224 -16.46 -14.67 14.16
N GLN A 225 -17.40 -14.68 15.11
CA GLN A 225 -18.13 -13.47 15.51
C GLN A 225 -17.24 -12.49 16.29
N TYR A 226 -16.28 -13.02 17.02
CA TYR A 226 -15.38 -12.33 17.93
C TYR A 226 -13.91 -12.55 17.58
N CYS A 227 -13.60 -12.91 16.33
CA CYS A 227 -12.25 -13.25 15.86
C CYS A 227 -11.63 -14.47 16.57
N GLU A 228 -12.49 -15.35 17.11
CA GLU A 228 -12.16 -16.50 17.96
C GLU A 228 -11.93 -17.80 17.19
N LYS A 229 -12.09 -17.81 15.86
CA LYS A 229 -12.00 -18.99 14.99
C LYS A 229 -11.12 -18.76 13.75
N ARG A 230 -10.66 -19.84 13.14
CA ARG A 230 -10.17 -19.85 11.76
C ARG A 230 -11.26 -19.28 10.82
N PRO A 231 -10.94 -18.45 9.82
CA PRO A 231 -11.90 -18.00 8.82
C PRO A 231 -12.64 -19.16 8.13
N PRO A 232 -13.93 -18.99 7.77
CA PRO A 232 -14.69 -20.02 7.05
C PRO A 232 -14.14 -20.24 5.63
N GLY A 233 -14.48 -21.39 5.04
CA GLY A 233 -13.96 -21.83 3.75
C GLY A 233 -12.79 -22.80 3.90
N CYS A 234 -12.02 -22.96 2.82
CA CYS A 234 -10.93 -23.94 2.71
C CYS A 234 -9.74 -23.62 3.64
N GLY A 235 -8.85 -24.61 3.78
CA GLY A 235 -7.81 -24.66 4.82
C GLY A 235 -8.28 -25.35 6.10
N ALA A 236 -7.35 -25.55 7.04
CA ALA A 236 -7.56 -26.40 8.22
C ALA A 236 -6.86 -25.87 9.48
N GLU A 237 -7.27 -26.36 10.65
CA GLU A 237 -6.48 -26.28 11.87
C GLU A 237 -5.50 -27.46 11.90
N LEU A 238 -4.23 -27.20 12.24
CA LEU A 238 -3.11 -28.13 12.06
C LEU A 238 -2.23 -28.17 13.32
N GLU A 239 -2.26 -29.27 14.06
CA GLU A 239 -1.37 -29.44 15.21
C GLU A 239 0.07 -29.76 14.77
N ALA A 240 1.03 -28.97 15.23
CA ALA A 240 2.46 -29.16 14.95
C ALA A 240 3.08 -30.25 15.84
N THR A 241 4.14 -30.87 15.35
CA THR A 241 5.00 -31.83 16.06
C THR A 241 6.43 -31.31 16.17
N LYS A 242 7.33 -32.01 16.88
CA LYS A 242 8.78 -31.72 16.80
C LYS A 242 9.34 -32.02 15.41
N GLU A 243 8.82 -33.09 14.78
CA GLU A 243 9.13 -33.45 13.41
C GLU A 243 8.40 -32.53 12.42
N TRP A 244 9.03 -32.29 11.27
CA TRP A 244 8.43 -31.55 10.17
C TRP A 244 7.24 -32.30 9.59
N LYS A 245 6.11 -31.59 9.45
CA LYS A 245 4.90 -32.07 8.77
C LYS A 245 4.67 -31.26 7.50
N PRO A 246 4.30 -31.89 6.38
CA PRO A 246 3.96 -31.17 5.16
C PRO A 246 2.61 -30.45 5.28
N LEU A 247 2.51 -29.30 4.63
CA LEU A 247 1.28 -28.59 4.31
C LEU A 247 1.32 -28.32 2.80
N VAL A 248 0.40 -28.95 2.06
CA VAL A 248 0.20 -28.71 0.63
C VAL A 248 -1.20 -28.15 0.43
N ASP A 249 -1.31 -27.09 -0.36
CA ASP A 249 -2.58 -26.48 -0.78
C ASP A 249 -2.60 -26.32 -2.30
N ASP A 250 -3.74 -26.62 -2.94
CA ASP A 250 -3.96 -26.51 -4.38
C ASP A 250 -5.13 -25.55 -4.63
N LEU A 251 -4.81 -24.28 -4.92
CA LEU A 251 -5.76 -23.19 -4.84
C LEU A 251 -5.85 -22.39 -6.13
N GLY A 252 -7.07 -22.21 -6.62
CA GLY A 252 -7.44 -21.45 -7.82
C GLY A 252 -8.47 -22.22 -8.65
N ASP A 253 -8.59 -21.89 -9.92
CA ASP A 253 -9.46 -22.62 -10.86
C ASP A 253 -8.62 -23.20 -12.00
N ARG A 254 -8.71 -24.51 -12.21
CA ARG A 254 -8.00 -25.23 -13.27
C ARG A 254 -8.62 -25.04 -14.66
N ASN A 255 -9.82 -24.47 -14.73
CA ASN A 255 -10.52 -24.11 -15.96
C ASN A 255 -10.32 -22.64 -16.35
N ALA A 256 -9.81 -21.82 -15.43
CA ALA A 256 -9.49 -20.41 -15.69
C ALA A 256 -8.15 -20.28 -16.44
N GLY A 257 -8.06 -19.29 -17.32
CA GLY A 257 -6.79 -18.90 -17.94
C GLY A 257 -5.91 -18.08 -16.99
N LEU A 258 -4.87 -17.45 -17.56
CA LEU A 258 -3.98 -16.53 -16.83
C LEU A 258 -4.62 -15.16 -16.54
N THR A 259 -5.83 -14.89 -17.07
CA THR A 259 -6.58 -13.65 -16.82
C THR A 259 -7.00 -13.57 -15.34
N PRO A 260 -6.61 -12.52 -14.59
CA PRO A 260 -7.01 -12.36 -13.21
C PRO A 260 -8.52 -12.16 -13.04
N ARG A 261 -9.17 -13.02 -12.23
CA ARG A 261 -10.51 -12.77 -11.66
C ARG A 261 -10.50 -11.49 -10.83
N GLU A 262 -11.63 -10.82 -10.63
CA GLU A 262 -11.68 -9.65 -9.73
C GLU A 262 -11.34 -10.05 -8.29
N ASP A 263 -12.04 -11.06 -7.75
CA ASP A 263 -11.83 -11.60 -6.42
C ASP A 263 -10.68 -12.62 -6.32
N PHE A 264 -10.09 -12.68 -5.13
CA PHE A 264 -9.14 -13.72 -4.73
C PHE A 264 -9.84 -14.86 -3.99
N MET A 265 -9.63 -16.08 -4.44
CA MET A 265 -9.84 -17.28 -3.62
C MET A 265 -8.78 -17.30 -2.52
N LYS A 266 -9.15 -17.73 -1.30
CA LYS A 266 -8.23 -17.82 -0.15
C LYS A 266 -8.51 -19.06 0.69
N CYS A 267 -7.46 -19.80 1.05
CA CYS A 267 -7.54 -20.81 2.11
C CYS A 267 -6.80 -20.32 3.35
N ASN A 268 -7.34 -20.61 4.52
CA ASN A 268 -6.82 -20.10 5.79
C ASN A 268 -6.46 -21.29 6.68
N TYR A 269 -5.20 -21.42 7.05
CA TYR A 269 -4.71 -22.47 7.93
C TYR A 269 -4.28 -21.91 9.27
N TRP A 270 -4.52 -22.66 10.34
CA TRP A 270 -4.09 -22.35 11.70
C TRP A 270 -3.13 -23.43 12.18
N ILE A 271 -1.82 -23.18 12.07
CA ILE A 271 -0.82 -24.07 12.65
C ILE A 271 -0.74 -23.80 14.14
N LYS A 272 -1.03 -24.81 14.96
CA LYS A 272 -1.10 -24.76 16.43
C LYS A 272 0.07 -25.52 17.04
N ALA A 273 0.51 -25.09 18.22
CA ALA A 273 1.53 -25.76 19.02
C ALA A 273 1.16 -25.69 20.51
N PRO A 274 1.75 -26.57 21.36
CA PRO A 274 1.55 -26.49 22.81
C PRO A 274 1.89 -25.11 23.37
N ALA A 275 1.20 -24.71 24.45
CA ALA A 275 1.36 -23.39 25.05
C ALA A 275 2.84 -23.08 25.39
N GLY A 276 3.29 -21.88 25.00
CA GLY A 276 4.69 -21.45 25.18
C GLY A 276 5.70 -22.00 24.15
N LYS A 277 5.30 -22.90 23.24
CA LYS A 277 6.13 -23.32 22.11
C LYS A 277 6.07 -22.34 20.95
N LYS A 278 7.16 -22.29 20.17
CA LYS A 278 7.23 -21.54 18.92
C LYS A 278 7.06 -22.51 17.75
N ILE A 279 6.61 -22.00 16.62
CA ILE A 279 6.40 -22.75 15.38
C ILE A 279 7.47 -22.32 14.38
N GLU A 280 8.07 -23.28 13.69
CA GLU A 280 8.89 -23.03 12.51
C GLU A 280 8.08 -23.45 11.29
N VAL A 281 7.90 -22.54 10.33
CA VAL A 281 7.26 -22.78 9.03
C VAL A 281 8.32 -22.58 7.95
N LYS A 282 8.59 -23.64 7.20
CA LYS A 282 9.54 -23.67 6.09
C LYS A 282 8.77 -23.58 4.78
N PHE A 283 9.21 -22.68 3.89
CA PHE A 283 8.75 -22.65 2.50
C PHE A 283 9.46 -23.76 1.71
N VAL A 284 8.73 -24.50 0.88
CA VAL A 284 9.29 -25.68 0.16
C VAL A 284 9.22 -25.52 -1.35
N ASP A 285 8.07 -25.14 -1.91
CA ASP A 285 7.85 -25.07 -3.36
C ASP A 285 6.58 -24.26 -3.70
N PHE A 286 6.58 -23.61 -4.85
CA PHE A 286 5.46 -22.85 -5.42
C PHE A 286 5.62 -22.76 -6.95
N PRO A 287 4.57 -22.59 -7.77
CA PRO A 287 4.73 -22.66 -9.23
C PRO A 287 5.52 -21.48 -9.83
N ASP A 288 6.26 -21.74 -10.90
CA ASP A 288 7.05 -20.73 -11.63
C ASP A 288 6.18 -19.78 -12.47
N GLY A 289 6.76 -18.67 -12.92
CA GLY A 289 6.21 -17.82 -13.99
C GLY A 289 5.00 -16.96 -13.62
N ILE A 290 4.54 -17.03 -12.37
CA ILE A 290 3.43 -16.25 -11.81
C ILE A 290 3.88 -15.19 -10.81
N ALA A 291 5.20 -15.04 -10.61
CA ALA A 291 5.79 -14.11 -9.68
C ALA A 291 5.79 -12.66 -10.23
N VAL A 292 5.26 -11.73 -9.44
CA VAL A 292 5.18 -10.29 -9.73
C VAL A 292 5.29 -9.49 -8.44
N ASP A 293 5.83 -8.27 -8.51
CA ASP A 293 6.06 -7.35 -7.38
C ASP A 293 4.82 -7.24 -6.48
N GLY A 294 4.91 -7.59 -5.21
CA GLY A 294 3.78 -7.61 -4.26
C GLY A 294 2.84 -8.82 -4.37
N CYS A 295 3.24 -9.86 -5.11
CA CYS A 295 2.54 -11.14 -5.32
C CYS A 295 1.03 -10.97 -5.61
N THR A 296 0.69 -10.30 -6.72
CA THR A 296 -0.70 -9.88 -6.99
C THR A 296 -1.59 -10.86 -7.75
N TYR A 297 -1.13 -12.07 -8.07
CA TYR A 297 -1.91 -13.12 -8.76
C TYR A 297 -2.22 -14.34 -7.89
N ALA A 298 -1.22 -14.83 -7.18
CA ALA A 298 -1.33 -15.85 -6.16
C ALA A 298 -0.26 -15.58 -5.09
N GLY A 299 -0.19 -16.41 -4.05
CA GLY A 299 0.88 -16.33 -3.06
C GLY A 299 0.48 -16.91 -1.70
N VAL A 300 1.36 -16.74 -0.72
CA VAL A 300 1.14 -17.13 0.67
C VAL A 300 1.61 -16.05 1.64
N GLU A 301 0.78 -15.76 2.65
CA GLU A 301 1.09 -14.85 3.76
C GLU A 301 1.23 -15.68 5.05
N ILE A 302 2.38 -15.55 5.73
CA ILE A 302 2.70 -16.32 6.94
C ILE A 302 2.89 -15.35 8.13
N LYS A 303 2.07 -15.50 9.18
CA LYS A 303 1.99 -14.53 10.30
C LYS A 303 2.77 -14.99 11.52
N THR A 304 4.11 -15.03 11.43
CA THR A 304 5.01 -15.46 12.53
C THR A 304 5.34 -14.38 13.56
N HIS A 305 5.15 -13.10 13.23
CA HIS A 305 5.41 -11.97 14.13
C HIS A 305 4.50 -11.98 15.38
N SER A 306 4.86 -11.20 16.41
CA SER A 306 4.10 -11.11 17.68
C SER A 306 2.75 -10.40 17.52
N ASP A 307 2.74 -9.26 16.83
CA ASP A 307 1.52 -8.50 16.56
C ASP A 307 0.84 -8.98 15.27
N GLN A 308 0.08 -10.08 15.39
CA GLN A 308 -0.58 -10.79 14.29
C GLN A 308 -1.73 -10.00 13.62
N ARG A 309 -1.89 -8.71 13.97
CA ARG A 309 -2.73 -7.75 13.25
C ARG A 309 -2.14 -7.33 11.90
N ARG A 310 -0.82 -7.19 11.81
CA ARG A 310 -0.11 -6.71 10.60
C ARG A 310 -0.18 -7.70 9.46
N THR A 311 0.14 -7.27 8.25
CA THR A 311 0.34 -8.21 7.14
C THR A 311 1.52 -9.14 7.45
N GLY A 312 1.32 -10.45 7.28
CA GLY A 312 2.36 -11.47 7.45
C GLY A 312 3.47 -11.34 6.41
N TYR A 313 4.53 -12.13 6.59
CA TYR A 313 5.57 -12.22 5.57
C TYR A 313 4.99 -12.84 4.31
N ARG A 314 5.08 -12.10 3.20
CA ARG A 314 5.15 -12.60 1.84
C ARG A 314 6.60 -12.39 1.43
N HIS A 315 7.27 -13.46 1.02
CA HIS A 315 8.77 -13.70 1.10
C HIS A 315 10.78 -13.08 -1.08
N LYS A 316 12.15 -13.24 -1.12
CA LYS A 316 13.08 -12.11 -1.41
C LYS A 316 14.42 -12.24 -0.70
N ILE A 317 15.07 -13.40 -0.81
CA ILE A 317 16.53 -13.48 -0.64
C ILE A 317 17.22 -13.57 -2.02
N ASN A 318 18.19 -12.67 -2.23
CA ASN A 318 19.05 -12.48 -3.41
C ASN A 318 18.46 -11.74 -4.63
N TYR A 319 19.35 -11.41 -5.57
CA TYR A 319 19.72 -10.01 -5.82
C TYR A 319 19.47 -9.49 -7.25
N ASP A 320 19.06 -10.34 -8.18
CA ASP A 320 18.80 -9.98 -9.58
C ASP A 320 17.45 -10.56 -10.08
N TYR A 321 16.38 -9.76 -9.96
CA TYR A 321 15.02 -10.00 -10.52
C TYR A 321 14.21 -11.20 -9.96
N GLU A 322 14.03 -11.30 -8.63
CA GLU A 322 13.34 -12.45 -8.03
C GLU A 322 12.27 -12.01 -6.99
N LEU A 323 11.16 -12.77 -6.90
CA LEU A 323 9.92 -12.37 -6.24
C LEU A 323 9.21 -13.60 -5.60
N PHE A 324 8.62 -13.45 -4.40
CA PHE A 324 8.03 -14.45 -3.49
C PHE A 324 6.93 -15.42 -3.97
N CYS A 325 6.70 -15.48 -5.28
CA CYS A 325 5.72 -16.34 -5.92
C CYS A 325 6.41 -17.25 -6.93
N SER A 326 7.58 -17.78 -6.52
CA SER A 326 8.54 -18.55 -7.30
C SER A 326 9.14 -19.69 -6.47
N LYS A 327 9.96 -20.54 -7.09
CA LYS A 327 10.66 -21.66 -6.43
C LYS A 327 11.94 -21.26 -5.71
N GLU A 328 12.54 -20.11 -6.05
CA GLU A 328 13.86 -19.74 -5.54
C GLU A 328 13.90 -19.51 -4.02
N ASP A 329 12.75 -19.33 -3.37
CA ASP A 329 12.61 -19.18 -1.90
C ASP A 329 12.63 -20.50 -1.11
N ALA A 330 12.72 -21.64 -1.81
CA ALA A 330 12.73 -22.98 -1.24
C ALA A 330 13.77 -23.14 -0.10
N ASN A 331 13.30 -23.70 1.02
CA ASN A 331 14.00 -23.90 2.29
C ASN A 331 14.12 -22.69 3.22
N THR A 332 13.52 -21.54 2.90
CA THR A 332 13.47 -20.41 3.86
C THR A 332 12.60 -20.77 5.06
N VAL A 333 13.10 -20.55 6.28
CA VAL A 333 12.40 -20.91 7.54
C VAL A 333 12.01 -19.67 8.34
N LEU A 334 10.70 -19.49 8.54
CA LEU A 334 10.12 -18.48 9.40
C LEU A 334 9.85 -19.04 10.80
N LYS A 335 10.36 -18.37 11.84
CA LYS A 335 10.17 -18.77 13.25
C LYS A 335 9.19 -17.83 13.95
N SER A 336 8.19 -18.39 14.63
CA SER A 336 7.13 -17.61 15.28
C SER A 336 7.52 -17.03 16.63
N LEU A 337 6.75 -16.03 17.06
CA LEU A 337 6.75 -15.50 18.43
C LEU A 337 5.54 -15.98 19.25
N SER A 338 4.62 -16.73 18.65
CA SER A 338 3.38 -17.25 19.24
C SER A 338 3.18 -18.75 18.94
N SER A 339 2.37 -19.45 19.75
CA SER A 339 2.03 -20.88 19.57
C SER A 339 0.87 -21.11 18.59
N LEU A 340 0.51 -20.10 17.79
CA LEU A 340 -0.50 -20.14 16.73
C LEU A 340 0.01 -19.31 15.55
N VAL A 341 0.21 -19.93 14.39
CA VAL A 341 0.58 -19.24 13.14
C VAL A 341 -0.54 -19.39 12.12
N PRO A 342 -1.28 -18.30 11.84
CA PRO A 342 -2.09 -18.22 10.64
C PRO A 342 -1.21 -18.23 9.38
N VAL A 343 -1.62 -19.05 8.41
CA VAL A 343 -1.09 -19.08 7.04
C VAL A 343 -2.27 -18.85 6.10
N ILE A 344 -2.17 -17.85 5.23
CA ILE A 344 -3.20 -17.53 4.23
C ILE A 344 -2.61 -17.74 2.84
N THR A 345 -3.05 -18.78 2.14
CA THR A 345 -2.80 -18.95 0.70
C THR A 345 -3.88 -18.19 -0.08
N TYR A 346 -3.53 -17.69 -1.26
CA TYR A 346 -4.50 -16.97 -2.11
C TYR A 346 -4.21 -17.12 -3.61
N ASN A 347 -5.24 -17.01 -4.44
CA ASN A 347 -5.16 -17.14 -5.91
C ASN A 347 -6.33 -16.43 -6.63
N ARG A 348 -6.05 -15.72 -7.73
CA ARG A 348 -7.06 -15.13 -8.65
C ARG A 348 -6.89 -15.53 -10.13
N ILE A 349 -6.05 -16.51 -10.45
CA ILE A 349 -5.74 -16.98 -11.82
C ILE A 349 -5.94 -18.50 -11.95
N TYR A 350 -5.24 -19.17 -12.87
CA TYR A 350 -5.10 -20.64 -12.90
C TYR A 350 -4.63 -21.19 -11.54
N ALA A 351 -4.99 -22.44 -11.20
CA ALA A 351 -4.66 -23.04 -9.90
C ALA A 351 -3.16 -23.19 -9.61
N THR A 352 -2.78 -22.95 -8.35
CA THR A 352 -1.39 -22.90 -7.88
C THR A 352 -1.20 -23.78 -6.65
N VAL A 353 -0.17 -24.64 -6.67
CA VAL A 353 0.14 -25.57 -5.58
C VAL A 353 1.21 -24.97 -4.66
N THR A 354 0.82 -24.57 -3.45
CA THR A 354 1.76 -24.14 -2.40
C THR A 354 2.24 -25.34 -1.59
N LYS A 355 3.55 -25.45 -1.33
CA LYS A 355 4.11 -26.46 -0.41
C LYS A 355 4.91 -25.78 0.69
N LEU A 356 4.56 -26.12 1.93
CA LEU A 356 5.24 -25.72 3.15
C LEU A 356 5.54 -26.96 4.01
N GLU A 357 6.47 -26.82 4.95
CA GLU A 357 6.68 -27.75 6.07
C GLU A 357 6.53 -26.98 7.39
N TYR A 358 6.01 -27.61 8.43
CA TYR A 358 5.85 -26.97 9.74
C TYR A 358 6.18 -27.91 10.91
N ARG A 359 6.72 -27.34 11.99
CA ARG A 359 7.00 -28.00 13.27
C ARG A 359 6.92 -27.02 14.44
N TYR A 360 6.97 -27.51 15.68
CA TYR A 360 7.22 -26.68 16.87
C TYR A 360 8.62 -26.89 17.44
N VAL A 361 9.10 -25.89 18.16
CA VAL A 361 10.37 -25.83 18.90
C VAL A 361 10.18 -25.27 20.31
#